data_AF-A0A937F2B9-F1
#
_entry.id   AF-A0A937F2B9-F1
#
_cell.length_a   1.000
_cell.length_b   1.000
_cell.length_c   1.000
_cell.angle_alpha   90.00
_cell.angle_beta   90.00
_cell.angle_gamma   90.00
#
_symmetry.space_group_name_H-M   'P 1'
#
loop_
_entity.id
_entity.type
_entity.pdbx_description
1 polymer ?
#
loop_
_entity_poly.entity_id
_entity_poly.type
_entity_poly.pdbx_seq_one_letter_code
_entity_poly.pdbx_strand_id
1 'polypeptide(L)'
;MNQLDEPLSIATAEQINSKARAPFDNAYKAALKLKGAVYYVQGFLAFTGKPYKPIEHSWVELDDVIIDPTLPHLGKPAQALHYFPAHRLTVKQLKAAIEEATEDYPDDDPLPIYGSQPYEYYGDVMLGGKEYLAAYEAAAAKCTELNQPHINN
;
A
#
# COMPACT_ATOMS: atom_id res chain seq x y z
N MET A 1 -12.74 -8.83 -5.86
CA MET A 1 -11.35 -8.69 -5.40
C MET A 1 -10.54 -8.36 -6.63
N ASN A 2 -9.84 -7.23 -6.61
CA ASN A 2 -9.06 -6.79 -7.76
C ASN A 2 -7.83 -7.70 -7.91
N GLN A 3 -7.49 -8.05 -9.14
CA GLN A 3 -6.34 -8.90 -9.43
C GLN A 3 -5.11 -8.02 -9.70
N LEU A 4 -3.94 -8.46 -9.24
CA LEU A 4 -2.67 -7.81 -9.58
C LEU A 4 -2.33 -8.06 -11.05
N ASP A 5 -2.14 -6.97 -11.81
CA ASP A 5 -1.61 -7.01 -13.17
C ASP A 5 -0.08 -6.95 -13.10
N GLU A 6 0.58 -8.11 -13.15
CA GLU A 6 2.05 -8.20 -13.07
C GLU A 6 2.75 -7.45 -14.20
N PRO A 7 2.40 -7.65 -15.50
CA PRO A 7 3.08 -6.94 -16.58
C PRO A 7 2.97 -5.42 -16.45
N LEU A 8 1.79 -4.90 -16.12
CA LEU A 8 1.59 -3.45 -15.99
C LEU A 8 2.29 -2.89 -14.76
N SER A 9 2.33 -3.66 -13.66
CA SER A 9 3.10 -3.31 -12.46
C SER A 9 4.59 -3.16 -12.77
N ILE A 10 5.18 -4.11 -13.48
CA ILE A 10 6.61 -4.08 -13.88
C ILE A 10 6.87 -2.92 -14.84
N ALA A 11 6.06 -2.76 -15.89
CA ALA A 11 6.25 -1.68 -16.86
C ALA A 11 6.13 -0.29 -16.20
N THR A 12 5.21 -0.13 -15.25
CA THR A 12 5.05 1.12 -14.49
C THR A 12 6.26 1.35 -13.57
N ALA A 13 6.73 0.30 -12.89
CA ALA A 13 7.89 0.33 -12.01
C ALA A 13 9.16 0.82 -12.74
N GLU A 14 9.36 0.39 -13.99
CA GLU A 14 10.47 0.85 -14.84
C GLU A 14 10.31 2.32 -15.23
N GLN A 15 9.12 2.73 -15.68
CA GLN A 15 8.84 4.10 -16.12
C GLN A 15 9.06 5.15 -15.02
N ILE A 16 8.79 4.78 -13.77
CA ILE A 16 8.95 5.70 -12.63
C ILE A 16 10.31 5.58 -11.92
N ASN A 17 11.18 4.66 -12.36
CA ASN A 17 12.40 4.27 -11.64
C ASN A 17 12.12 3.94 -10.17
N SER A 18 11.23 2.96 -9.96
CA SER A 18 10.76 2.54 -8.63
C SER A 18 11.91 2.14 -7.69
N LYS A 19 11.70 2.36 -6.39
CA LYS A 19 12.67 2.07 -5.32
C LYS A 19 12.12 1.04 -4.33
N ALA A 20 12.94 0.05 -3.96
CA ALA A 20 12.53 -1.05 -3.08
C ALA A 20 11.96 -0.63 -1.71
N ARG A 21 12.46 0.47 -1.13
CA ARG A 21 12.09 0.93 0.22
C ARG A 21 11.18 2.15 0.22
N ALA A 22 10.52 2.45 -0.90
CA ALA A 22 9.66 3.63 -1.02
C ALA A 22 8.30 3.29 -1.69
N PRO A 23 7.51 2.36 -1.11
CA PRO A 23 6.26 1.93 -1.74
C PRO A 23 5.25 3.07 -1.93
N PHE A 24 5.16 4.00 -0.98
CA PHE A 24 4.28 5.18 -1.07
C PHE A 24 4.68 6.12 -2.21
N ASP A 25 5.97 6.47 -2.30
CA ASP A 25 6.51 7.30 -3.39
C ASP A 25 6.34 6.62 -4.76
N ASN A 26 6.58 5.29 -4.84
CA ASN A 26 6.37 4.54 -6.07
C ASN A 26 4.90 4.60 -6.50
N ALA A 27 3.96 4.33 -5.60
CA ALA A 27 2.53 4.38 -5.88
C ALA A 27 2.05 5.79 -6.24
N TYR A 28 2.57 6.82 -5.57
CA TYR A 28 2.30 8.22 -5.92
C TYR A 28 2.75 8.53 -7.36
N LYS A 29 4.01 8.24 -7.69
CA LYS A 29 4.55 8.45 -9.05
C LYS A 29 3.78 7.66 -10.10
N ALA A 30 3.41 6.42 -9.81
CA ALA A 30 2.57 5.60 -10.68
C ALA A 30 1.20 6.25 -10.90
N ALA A 31 0.55 6.73 -9.84
CA ALA A 31 -0.74 7.38 -9.91
C ALA A 31 -0.71 8.65 -10.79
N LEU A 32 0.41 9.37 -10.81
CA LEU A 32 0.60 10.54 -11.68
C LEU A 32 0.86 10.21 -13.16
N LYS A 33 1.34 9.00 -13.46
CA LYS A 33 1.73 8.58 -14.82
C LYS A 33 0.62 7.83 -15.55
N LEU A 34 -0.15 7.04 -14.81
CA LEU A 34 -1.23 6.24 -15.37
C LEU A 34 -2.39 7.13 -15.82
N LYS A 35 -3.09 6.68 -16.87
CA LYS A 35 -4.28 7.34 -17.42
C LYS A 35 -5.50 6.48 -17.12
N GLY A 36 -6.64 7.12 -16.86
CA GLY A 36 -7.90 6.45 -16.55
C GLY A 36 -8.40 6.76 -15.14
N ALA A 37 -9.32 5.94 -14.62
CA ALA A 37 -9.82 6.04 -13.26
C ALA A 37 -8.78 5.46 -12.30
N VAL A 38 -7.82 6.31 -11.93
CA VAL A 38 -6.67 5.96 -11.09
C VAL A 38 -6.94 6.33 -9.65
N TYR A 39 -6.76 5.36 -8.77
CA TYR A 39 -6.80 5.55 -7.33
C TYR A 39 -5.49 5.14 -6.71
N TYR A 40 -4.94 6.03 -5.90
CA TYR A 40 -3.86 5.73 -5.00
C TYR A 40 -4.42 5.06 -3.75
N VAL A 41 -3.82 3.95 -3.34
CA VAL A 41 -4.32 3.13 -2.24
C VAL A 41 -3.20 2.86 -1.26
N GLN A 42 -3.43 3.18 0.01
CA GLN A 42 -2.56 2.79 1.10
C GLN A 42 -3.23 1.70 1.93
N GLY A 43 -2.43 0.82 2.50
CA GLY A 43 -2.93 -0.22 3.40
C GLY A 43 -1.82 -1.20 3.72
N PHE A 44 -2.17 -2.48 3.71
CA PHE A 44 -1.27 -3.53 4.15
C PHE A 44 -1.11 -4.64 3.13
N LEU A 45 0.10 -5.18 3.10
CA LEU A 45 0.47 -6.35 2.32
C LEU A 45 0.73 -7.53 3.27
N ALA A 46 0.12 -8.67 2.98
CA ALA A 46 0.38 -9.93 3.68
C ALA A 46 0.86 -11.00 2.69
N PHE A 47 1.85 -11.78 3.11
CA PHE A 47 2.37 -12.93 2.35
C PHE A 47 3.06 -13.93 3.30
N THR A 48 3.32 -15.13 2.80
CA THR A 48 4.01 -16.18 3.57
C THR A 48 5.50 -15.87 3.77
N GLY A 49 5.99 -16.14 4.98
CA GLY A 49 7.37 -15.96 5.41
C GLY A 49 7.62 -14.64 6.15
N LYS A 50 8.90 -14.34 6.38
CA LYS A 50 9.34 -13.10 7.05
C LYS A 50 8.74 -11.86 6.34
N PRO A 51 8.25 -10.85 7.09
CA PRO A 51 8.44 -10.65 8.52
C PRO A 51 7.38 -11.31 9.42
N TYR A 52 6.52 -12.20 8.90
CA TYR A 52 5.42 -12.85 9.64
C TYR A 52 4.38 -11.88 10.21
N LYS A 53 4.37 -10.65 9.70
CA LYS A 53 3.44 -9.59 10.07
C LYS A 53 3.06 -8.78 8.82
N PRO A 54 1.93 -8.08 8.84
CA PRO A 54 1.56 -7.16 7.78
C PRO A 54 2.65 -6.12 7.54
N ILE A 55 2.87 -5.77 6.27
CA ILE A 55 3.76 -4.69 5.88
C ILE A 55 2.89 -3.54 5.40
N GLU A 56 3.11 -2.35 5.95
CA GLU A 56 2.46 -1.16 5.43
C GLU A 56 2.97 -0.88 4.01
N HIS A 57 2.04 -0.69 3.08
CA HIS A 57 2.34 -0.67 1.66
C HIS A 57 1.37 0.24 0.92
N SER A 58 1.70 0.57 -0.33
CA SER A 58 0.86 1.39 -1.19
C SER A 58 0.96 0.92 -2.64
N TRP A 59 -0.15 1.05 -3.35
CA TRP A 59 -0.31 0.63 -4.74
C TRP A 59 -1.31 1.53 -5.46
N VAL A 60 -1.54 1.25 -6.74
CA VAL A 60 -2.54 1.91 -7.55
C VAL A 60 -3.64 0.92 -7.90
N GLU A 61 -4.89 1.35 -7.81
CA GLU A 61 -6.03 0.67 -8.44
C GLU A 61 -6.38 1.44 -9.71
N LEU A 62 -6.27 0.78 -10.85
CA LEU A 62 -6.71 1.29 -12.15
C LEU A 62 -7.89 0.45 -12.59
N ASP A 63 -9.06 1.05 -12.69
CA ASP A 63 -10.32 0.34 -12.94
C ASP A 63 -10.51 -0.83 -11.94
N ASP A 64 -10.48 -2.08 -12.42
CA ASP A 64 -10.66 -3.29 -11.60
C ASP A 64 -9.34 -4.06 -11.34
N VAL A 65 -8.19 -3.48 -11.68
CA VAL A 65 -6.87 -4.11 -11.49
C VAL A 65 -6.00 -3.37 -10.48
N ILE A 66 -5.20 -4.15 -9.76
CA ILE A 66 -4.13 -3.63 -8.89
C ILE A 66 -2.87 -3.48 -9.76
N ILE A 67 -2.20 -2.35 -9.60
CA ILE A 67 -0.88 -2.06 -10.15
C ILE A 67 0.02 -1.73 -8.97
N ASP A 68 0.98 -2.62 -8.69
CA ASP A 68 1.95 -2.44 -7.62
C ASP A 68 3.33 -2.12 -8.22
N PRO A 69 3.71 -0.84 -8.32
CA PRO A 69 5.01 -0.46 -8.88
C PRO A 69 6.19 -0.87 -8.00
N THR A 70 5.95 -1.40 -6.79
CA THR A 70 7.00 -1.97 -5.92
C THR A 70 7.17 -3.47 -6.13
N LEU A 71 6.28 -4.13 -6.89
CA LEU A 71 6.30 -5.57 -7.15
C LEU A 71 7.68 -6.14 -7.52
N PRO A 72 8.47 -5.53 -8.42
CA PRO A 72 9.78 -6.08 -8.80
C PRO A 72 10.76 -6.21 -7.64
N HIS A 73 10.57 -5.40 -6.58
CA HIS A 73 11.44 -5.37 -5.40
C HIS A 73 10.99 -6.31 -4.28
N LEU A 74 9.76 -6.83 -4.36
CA LEU A 74 9.19 -7.70 -3.32
C LEU A 74 9.78 -9.11 -3.35
N GLY A 75 10.26 -9.57 -4.51
CA GLY A 75 10.82 -10.92 -4.66
C GLY A 75 9.80 -12.03 -4.38
N LYS A 76 8.50 -11.73 -4.58
CA LYS A 76 7.38 -12.65 -4.38
C LYS A 76 6.55 -12.74 -5.66
N PRO A 77 5.99 -13.91 -5.99
CA PRO A 77 5.03 -14.03 -7.09
C PRO A 77 3.72 -13.30 -6.70
N ALA A 78 3.00 -12.73 -7.67
CA ALA A 78 1.78 -11.97 -7.37
C ALA A 78 0.72 -12.80 -6.67
N GLN A 79 0.64 -14.09 -6.98
CA GLN A 79 -0.35 -14.99 -6.41
C GLN A 79 -0.12 -15.23 -4.90
N ALA A 80 1.08 -14.92 -4.40
CA ALA A 80 1.39 -15.00 -2.97
C ALA A 80 1.14 -13.68 -2.22
N LEU A 81 0.78 -12.61 -2.92
CA LEU A 81 0.56 -11.30 -2.35
C LEU A 81 -0.93 -11.08 -2.07
N HIS A 82 -1.24 -10.68 -0.83
CA HIS A 82 -2.59 -10.34 -0.41
C HIS A 82 -2.63 -8.87 0.00
N TYR A 83 -3.44 -8.10 -0.73
CA TYR A 83 -3.59 -6.65 -0.56
C TYR A 83 -4.82 -6.33 0.31
N PHE A 84 -4.62 -5.49 1.33
CA PHE A 84 -5.65 -5.07 2.27
C PHE A 84 -5.76 -3.54 2.24
N PRO A 85 -6.67 -2.98 1.41
CA PRO A 85 -6.82 -1.53 1.27
C PRO A 85 -7.33 -0.92 2.58
N ALA A 86 -6.70 0.17 3.00
CA ALA A 86 -7.11 0.95 4.15
C ALA A 86 -7.66 2.32 3.75
N HIS A 87 -6.99 3.00 2.82
CA HIS A 87 -7.35 4.36 2.42
C HIS A 87 -7.17 4.51 0.91
N ARG A 88 -8.19 5.06 0.25
CA ARG A 88 -8.24 5.22 -1.21
C ARG A 88 -8.46 6.68 -1.59
N LEU A 89 -7.56 7.22 -2.39
CA LEU A 89 -7.56 8.62 -2.83
C LEU A 89 -7.56 8.69 -4.35
N THR A 90 -8.37 9.58 -4.91
CA THR A 90 -8.20 10.00 -6.32
C THR A 90 -6.90 10.80 -6.46
N VAL A 91 -6.35 10.86 -7.66
CA VAL A 91 -5.14 11.68 -7.94
C VAL A 91 -5.32 13.15 -7.51
N LYS A 92 -6.53 13.70 -7.62
CA LYS A 92 -6.83 15.07 -7.17
C LYS A 92 -6.75 15.19 -5.64
N GLN A 93 -7.35 14.25 -4.90
CA GLN A 93 -7.30 14.25 -3.43
C GLN A 93 -5.88 14.02 -2.92
N LEU A 94 -5.14 13.12 -3.57
CA LEU A 94 -3.75 12.84 -3.22
C LEU A 94 -2.85 14.07 -3.34
N LYS A 95 -2.98 14.83 -4.44
CA LYS A 95 -2.22 16.07 -4.62
C LYS A 95 -2.56 17.11 -3.57
N ALA A 96 -3.84 17.30 -3.29
CA ALA A 96 -4.29 18.24 -2.26
C ALA A 96 -3.76 17.86 -0.87
N ALA A 97 -3.80 16.57 -0.52
CA ALA A 97 -3.29 16.09 0.76
C ALA A 97 -1.76 16.25 0.90
N ILE A 98 -1.00 16.02 -0.17
CA ILE A 98 0.45 16.26 -0.19
C ILE A 98 0.77 17.75 -0.07
N GLU A 99 0.02 18.61 -0.77
CA GLU A 99 0.17 20.07 -0.69
C GLU A 99 -0.08 20.58 0.73
N GLU A 100 -1.20 20.18 1.34
CA GLU A 100 -1.54 20.49 2.74
C GLU A 100 -0.44 20.02 3.71
N ALA A 101 -0.01 18.76 3.60
CA ALA A 101 1.04 18.22 4.47
C ALA A 101 2.39 18.95 4.31
N THR A 102 2.75 19.34 3.08
CA THR A 102 3.98 20.09 2.81
C THR A 102 3.92 21.52 3.32
N GLU A 103 2.75 22.16 3.28
CA GLU A 103 2.56 23.51 3.81
C GLU A 103 2.61 23.55 5.34
N ASP A 104 1.99 22.56 6.01
CA ASP A 104 1.96 22.48 7.46
C ASP A 104 3.33 22.05 8.04
N TYR A 105 4.02 21.12 7.36
CA TYR A 105 5.28 20.51 7.82
C TYR A 105 6.28 20.36 6.66
N PRO A 106 6.94 21.45 6.20
CA PRO A 106 7.78 21.45 5.01
C PRO A 106 9.05 20.58 5.12
N ASP A 107 9.46 20.25 6.34
CA ASP A 107 10.65 19.44 6.62
C ASP A 107 10.33 17.93 6.78
N ASP A 108 9.05 17.55 6.84
CA ASP A 108 8.59 16.16 7.01
C ASP A 108 8.23 15.52 5.66
N ASP A 109 8.26 14.17 5.61
CA ASP A 109 7.81 13.45 4.41
C ASP A 109 6.27 13.49 4.34
N PRO A 110 5.67 14.02 3.25
CA PRO A 110 4.21 14.13 3.13
C PRO A 110 3.52 12.77 2.90
N LEU A 111 4.28 11.68 2.75
CA LEU A 111 3.76 10.32 2.61
C LEU A 111 4.22 9.43 3.78
N PRO A 112 3.37 8.50 4.25
CA PRO A 112 1.99 8.24 3.82
C PRO A 112 0.96 9.28 4.28
N ILE A 113 -0.19 9.33 3.60
CA ILE A 113 -1.31 10.22 3.92
C ILE A 113 -2.16 9.61 5.04
N TYR A 114 -1.94 10.05 6.27
CA TYR A 114 -2.83 9.73 7.38
C TYR A 114 -4.07 10.63 7.33
N GLY A 115 -5.25 10.05 7.56
CA GLY A 115 -6.53 10.78 7.53
C GLY A 115 -6.66 11.83 8.63
N SER A 116 -7.77 12.56 8.62
CA SER A 116 -8.03 13.62 9.60
C SER A 116 -8.07 13.08 11.04
N GLN A 117 -7.57 13.88 11.99
CA GLN A 117 -7.64 13.59 13.42
C GLN A 117 -9.08 13.23 13.88
N PRO A 118 -9.23 12.39 14.92
CA PRO A 118 -8.19 11.85 15.81
C PRO A 118 -7.49 10.62 15.24
N TYR A 119 -6.16 10.57 15.37
CA TYR A 119 -5.36 9.40 15.00
C TYR A 119 -5.59 8.26 16.00
N GLU A 120 -5.82 7.05 15.50
CA GLU A 120 -5.82 5.82 16.28
C GLU A 120 -4.40 5.24 16.33
N TYR A 121 -4.01 4.81 17.52
CA TYR A 121 -2.72 4.22 17.83
C TYR A 121 -2.90 2.72 18.11
N TYR A 122 -2.00 1.88 17.62
CA TYR A 122 -1.94 0.46 17.98
C TYR A 122 -0.53 0.07 18.41
N GLY A 123 -0.36 -0.22 19.70
CA GLY A 123 0.97 -0.29 20.31
C GLY A 123 1.67 1.06 20.21
N ASP A 124 2.90 1.08 19.70
CA ASP A 124 3.68 2.31 19.46
C ASP A 124 3.49 2.89 18.05
N VAL A 125 2.60 2.33 17.22
CA VAL A 125 2.43 2.73 15.80
C VAL A 125 1.16 3.56 15.63
N MET A 126 1.32 4.77 15.09
CA MET A 126 0.20 5.60 14.61
C MET A 126 -0.30 4.98 13.29
N LEU A 127 -1.49 4.38 13.30
CA LEU A 127 -2.03 3.69 12.12
C LEU A 127 -2.98 4.56 11.30
N GLY A 128 -3.41 5.73 11.81
CA GLY A 128 -4.41 6.57 11.13
C GLY A 128 -5.82 6.31 11.66
N GLY A 129 -6.83 6.23 10.79
CA GLY A 129 -8.23 6.06 11.21
C GLY A 129 -8.70 4.59 11.34
N LYS A 130 -9.98 4.41 11.70
CA LYS A 130 -10.62 3.09 11.89
C LYS A 130 -10.46 2.12 10.72
N GLU A 131 -10.44 2.65 9.49
CA GLU A 131 -10.30 1.87 8.26
C GLU A 131 -8.91 1.23 8.16
N TYR A 132 -7.89 1.95 8.62
CA TYR A 132 -6.53 1.46 8.73
C TYR A 132 -6.39 0.36 9.77
N LEU A 133 -7.03 0.53 10.94
CA LEU A 133 -7.07 -0.52 11.96
C LEU A 133 -7.73 -1.79 11.42
N ALA A 134 -8.89 -1.67 10.78
CA ALA A 134 -9.60 -2.81 10.21
C ALA A 134 -8.78 -3.53 9.13
N ALA A 135 -8.10 -2.77 8.27
CA ALA A 135 -7.20 -3.33 7.25
C ALA A 135 -5.99 -4.03 7.87
N TYR A 136 -5.40 -3.46 8.92
CA TYR A 136 -4.29 -4.06 9.66
C TYR A 136 -4.71 -5.38 10.31
N GLU A 137 -5.84 -5.40 11.03
CA GLU A 137 -6.34 -6.61 11.70
C GLU A 137 -6.64 -7.73 10.69
N ALA A 138 -7.26 -7.39 9.55
CA ALA A 138 -7.53 -8.34 8.48
C ALA A 138 -6.22 -8.89 7.87
N ALA A 139 -5.23 -8.02 7.62
CA ALA A 139 -3.93 -8.44 7.13
C ALA A 139 -3.18 -9.30 8.16
N ALA A 140 -3.27 -8.97 9.45
CA ALA A 140 -2.63 -9.70 10.54
C ALA A 140 -3.23 -11.10 10.66
N ALA A 141 -4.56 -11.22 10.62
CA ALA A 141 -5.24 -12.50 10.57
C ALA A 141 -4.79 -13.34 9.37
N LYS A 142 -4.63 -12.70 8.20
CA LYS A 142 -4.11 -13.39 7.01
C LYS A 142 -2.66 -13.83 7.17
N CYS A 143 -1.79 -13.00 7.74
CA CYS A 143 -0.42 -13.39 8.08
C CYS A 143 -0.39 -14.58 9.03
N THR A 144 -1.27 -14.61 10.05
CA THR A 144 -1.38 -15.76 10.96
C THR A 144 -1.79 -17.02 10.20
N GLU A 145 -2.83 -16.94 9.37
CA GLU A 145 -3.31 -18.06 8.54
C GLU A 145 -2.20 -18.62 7.63
N LEU A 146 -1.51 -17.75 6.91
CA LEU A 146 -0.46 -18.11 5.93
C LEU A 146 0.80 -18.71 6.57
N ASN A 147 1.04 -18.43 7.85
CA ASN A 147 2.25 -18.82 8.57
C ASN A 147 1.96 -19.75 9.75
N GLN A 148 0.76 -20.35 9.83
CA GLN A 148 0.52 -21.39 10.81
C GLN A 148 1.54 -22.51 10.60
N PRO A 149 2.19 -23.01 11.65
CA PRO A 149 3.04 -24.18 11.52
C PRO A 149 2.16 -25.29 10.95
N HIS A 150 2.57 -25.86 9.81
CA HIS A 150 1.98 -27.10 9.32
C HIS A 150 2.24 -28.16 10.40
N ILE A 151 1.27 -28.37 11.29
CA ILE A 151 1.22 -29.55 12.14
C ILE A 151 0.82 -30.68 11.19
N ASN A 152 1.82 -31.25 10.51
CA ASN A 152 1.65 -32.51 9.80
C ASN A 152 1.42 -33.60 10.87
N ASN A 153 0.22 -34.17 10.88
CA ASN A 153 -0.05 -35.49 11.47
C ASN A 153 0.65 -36.58 10.67
#